data_AF-A0A940L8G2-F1
#
_entry.id   AF-A0A940L8G2-F1
#
_cell.length_a   1.000
_cell.length_b   1.000
_cell.length_c   1.000
_cell.angle_alpha   90.00
_cell.angle_beta   90.00
_cell.angle_gamma   90.00
#
_symmetry.space_group_name_H-M   'P 1'
#
loop_
_entity.id
_entity.type
_entity.pdbx_description
1 polymer ?
#
loop_
_entity_poly.entity_id
_entity_poly.type
_entity_poly.pdbx_seq_one_letter_code
_entity_poly.pdbx_strand_id
1 'polypeptide(L)'
;MEYQNVDNVKIQPMRVVLGDNVKQVQKLTCRADVAGDLAGKWFVVHTPTENYMVWFNSGTDDAPEEVMGWTLVEIVLVPGDSATALAGKIATALGALATKFTAVASGRNVTISCVAAGYAHPMRDAWVDTNKVGFACRVMVLGFTEVSAGAIKDTIEISGMTPKVKPITTHATGETEQGEVITGFDKPSLKFNFYEFDAEAIKRAMIISGGQTVLPEIEDAQVLMGHGTAAMGGSKTTVKVKLHPVDLDDADRSMDWTVWKAAFAVDSFKFSGTEFADIPVTASVYPDNKKPKPIQFFAIGDVVAAGL
;
A
#
# COMPACT_ATOMS: atom_id res chain seq x y z
N MET A 1 14.84 -52.95 -2.36
CA MET A 1 14.98 -51.49 -2.21
C MET A 1 13.55 -50.97 -2.14
N GLU A 2 13.01 -50.91 -0.92
CA GLU A 2 11.65 -50.41 -0.68
C GLU A 2 11.62 -48.92 -1.02
N TYR A 3 10.74 -48.55 -1.96
CA TYR A 3 10.37 -47.16 -2.15
C TYR A 3 9.65 -46.71 -0.89
N GLN A 4 10.24 -45.79 -0.12
CA GLN A 4 9.50 -45.09 0.92
C GLN A 4 8.33 -44.38 0.25
N ASN A 5 7.11 -44.78 0.60
CA ASN A 5 5.90 -44.16 0.10
C ASN A 5 5.79 -42.76 0.70
N VAL A 6 6.32 -41.76 -0.02
CA VAL A 6 6.20 -40.34 0.32
C VAL A 6 4.84 -39.82 -0.16
N ASP A 7 3.75 -40.36 0.39
CA ASP A 7 2.38 -39.92 0.10
C ASP A 7 2.15 -38.43 0.43
N ASN A 8 3.07 -37.79 1.16
CA ASN A 8 2.97 -36.40 1.60
C ASN A 8 4.07 -35.47 1.06
N VAL A 9 4.93 -35.91 0.12
CA VAL A 9 5.88 -35.00 -0.56
C VAL A 9 5.32 -34.65 -1.92
N LYS A 10 4.41 -33.67 -1.94
CA LYS A 10 3.85 -33.15 -3.18
C LYS A 10 4.71 -31.98 -3.67
N ILE A 11 5.29 -32.12 -4.86
CA ILE A 11 5.76 -30.96 -5.61
C ILE A 11 4.51 -30.25 -6.12
N GLN A 12 4.16 -29.14 -5.49
CA GLN A 12 2.94 -28.39 -5.82
C GLN A 12 3.31 -27.00 -6.32
N PRO A 13 3.05 -26.67 -7.60
CA PRO A 13 3.22 -25.31 -8.08
C PRO A 13 2.20 -24.39 -7.39
N MET A 14 2.67 -23.23 -6.95
CA MET A 14 1.86 -22.23 -6.23
C MET A 14 1.79 -20.94 -7.04
N ARG A 15 0.59 -20.40 -7.22
CA ARG A 15 0.37 -19.04 -7.70
C ARG A 15 0.42 -18.08 -6.51
N VAL A 16 1.20 -17.00 -6.61
CA VAL A 16 1.16 -15.91 -5.63
C VAL A 16 0.10 -14.91 -6.03
N VAL A 17 -0.77 -14.56 -5.07
CA VAL A 17 -1.73 -13.48 -5.16
C VAL A 17 -1.36 -12.44 -4.12
N LEU A 18 -1.27 -11.18 -4.55
CA LEU A 18 -0.84 -10.06 -3.74
C LEU A 18 -2.01 -9.15 -3.40
N GLY A 19 -2.04 -8.72 -2.15
CA GLY A 19 -2.99 -7.77 -1.61
C GLY A 19 -4.39 -8.33 -1.36
N ASP A 20 -5.28 -7.41 -1.02
CA ASP A 20 -6.73 -7.55 -0.97
C ASP A 20 -7.31 -6.29 -1.64
N ASN A 21 -8.60 -6.28 -1.96
CA ASN A 21 -9.29 -5.09 -2.47
C ASN A 21 -9.45 -4.03 -1.37
N VAL A 22 -8.43 -3.17 -1.22
CA VAL A 22 -8.35 -2.12 -0.22
C VAL A 22 -8.52 -0.76 -0.86
N LYS A 23 -9.37 0.08 -0.25
CA LYS A 23 -9.59 1.46 -0.67
C LYS A 23 -8.48 2.36 -0.14
N GLN A 24 -8.01 3.29 -0.98
CA GLN A 24 -7.05 4.29 -0.54
C GLN A 24 -7.69 5.32 0.38
N VAL A 25 -7.04 5.61 1.51
CA VAL A 25 -7.45 6.65 2.46
C VAL A 25 -6.32 7.65 2.63
N GLN A 26 -6.64 8.92 2.46
CA GLN A 26 -5.70 10.04 2.53
C GLN A 26 -6.19 11.08 3.54
N LYS A 27 -5.25 11.81 4.12
CA LYS A 27 -5.51 12.89 5.07
C LYS A 27 -4.92 14.18 4.51
N LEU A 28 -5.76 15.21 4.46
CA LEU A 28 -5.39 16.58 4.17
C LEU A 28 -5.39 17.37 5.49
N THR A 29 -4.36 18.16 5.74
CA THR A 29 -4.34 19.13 6.85
C THR A 29 -4.34 20.53 6.26
N CYS A 30 -5.44 21.25 6.47
CA CYS A 30 -5.64 22.59 5.93
C CYS A 30 -4.90 23.63 6.78
N ARG A 31 -4.51 24.73 6.13
CA ARG A 31 -4.15 25.99 6.78
C ARG A 31 -5.27 27.02 6.56
N ALA A 32 -5.25 28.12 7.31
CA ALA A 32 -6.17 29.22 7.07
C ALA A 32 -5.79 29.97 5.79
N ASP A 33 -6.79 30.59 5.16
CA ASP A 33 -6.58 31.63 4.17
C ASP A 33 -6.07 32.90 4.87
N VAL A 34 -5.05 33.53 4.32
CA VAL A 34 -4.47 34.77 4.84
C VAL A 34 -4.60 35.84 3.77
N ALA A 35 -5.60 36.71 3.92
CA ALA A 35 -5.86 37.80 2.99
C ALA A 35 -6.09 37.36 1.53
N GLY A 36 -6.81 36.24 1.31
CA GLY A 36 -7.12 35.73 -0.02
C GLY A 36 -5.96 35.02 -0.71
N ASP A 37 -4.91 34.64 0.01
CA ASP A 37 -3.72 34.04 -0.57
C ASP A 37 -3.94 32.62 -1.14
N LEU A 38 -5.11 32.02 -0.93
CA LEU A 38 -5.52 30.77 -1.57
C LEU A 38 -6.30 30.97 -2.88
N ALA A 39 -6.70 32.20 -3.22
CA ALA A 39 -7.46 32.51 -4.44
C ALA A 39 -6.74 32.01 -5.71
N GLY A 40 -7.45 31.28 -6.58
CA GLY A 40 -6.92 30.69 -7.82
C GLY A 40 -5.95 29.52 -7.63
N LYS A 41 -5.60 29.17 -6.39
CA LYS A 41 -4.68 28.06 -6.09
C LYS A 41 -5.40 26.72 -6.05
N TRP A 42 -4.64 25.63 -6.13
CA TRP A 42 -5.24 24.30 -6.19
C TRP A 42 -4.33 23.19 -5.67
N PHE A 43 -4.93 22.04 -5.40
CA PHE A 43 -4.24 20.78 -5.14
C PHE A 43 -4.92 19.64 -5.91
N VAL A 44 -4.26 18.50 -6.04
CA VAL A 44 -4.80 17.35 -6.77
C VAL A 44 -5.19 16.21 -5.88
N VAL A 45 -6.29 15.56 -6.22
CA VAL A 45 -6.75 14.32 -5.61
C VAL A 45 -7.11 13.32 -6.71
N HIS A 46 -6.78 12.06 -6.48
CA HIS A 46 -6.93 11.01 -7.48
C HIS A 46 -7.79 9.88 -6.92
N THR A 47 -8.53 9.25 -7.82
CA THR A 47 -9.09 7.91 -7.65
C THR A 47 -8.23 6.91 -8.45
N PRO A 48 -8.49 5.60 -8.36
CA PRO A 48 -7.79 4.63 -9.21
C PRO A 48 -7.98 4.83 -10.72
N THR A 49 -9.05 5.51 -11.15
CA THR A 49 -9.43 5.62 -12.56
C THR A 49 -9.53 7.05 -13.09
N GLU A 50 -9.65 8.04 -12.20
CA GLU A 50 -9.93 9.44 -12.55
C GLU A 50 -9.12 10.41 -11.68
N ASN A 51 -8.81 11.57 -12.25
CA ASN A 51 -7.97 12.61 -11.66
C ASN A 51 -8.79 13.89 -11.49
N TYR A 52 -8.59 14.57 -10.34
CA TYR A 52 -9.34 15.76 -9.97
C TYR A 52 -8.39 16.88 -9.55
N MET A 53 -8.70 18.09 -10.00
CA MET A 53 -8.04 19.31 -9.55
C MET A 53 -9.00 20.10 -8.68
N VAL A 54 -8.66 20.26 -7.40
CA VAL A 54 -9.48 20.97 -6.42
C VAL A 54 -8.92 22.37 -6.27
N TRP A 55 -9.69 23.38 -6.70
CA TRP A 55 -9.24 24.76 -6.77
C TRP A 55 -10.13 25.69 -5.93
N PHE A 56 -9.57 26.84 -5.55
CA PHE A 56 -10.22 27.81 -4.66
C PHE A 56 -10.68 29.05 -5.43
N ASN A 57 -11.99 29.28 -5.46
CA ASN A 57 -12.61 30.40 -6.14
C ASN A 57 -13.02 31.50 -5.16
N SER A 58 -12.42 32.70 -5.23
CA SER A 58 -12.84 33.84 -4.42
C SER A 58 -14.03 34.64 -5.01
N GLY A 59 -14.52 34.22 -6.18
CA GLY A 59 -15.60 34.86 -6.95
C GLY A 59 -15.12 35.85 -8.02
N THR A 60 -13.82 36.17 -8.02
CA THR A 60 -13.19 37.04 -9.03
C THR A 60 -12.08 36.35 -9.80
N ASP A 61 -11.73 35.11 -9.43
CA ASP A 61 -10.68 34.35 -10.09
C ASP A 61 -11.24 33.59 -11.28
N ASP A 62 -10.46 33.55 -12.36
CA ASP A 62 -10.75 32.63 -13.45
C ASP A 62 -10.46 31.20 -13.00
N ALA A 63 -11.30 30.26 -13.45
CA ALA A 63 -11.03 28.85 -13.24
C ALA A 63 -9.64 28.51 -13.83
N PRO A 64 -8.82 27.72 -13.12
CA PRO A 64 -7.55 27.27 -13.69
C PRO A 64 -7.84 26.53 -15.00
N GLU A 65 -6.98 26.74 -15.99
CA GLU A 65 -7.05 26.01 -17.25
C GLU A 65 -7.06 24.50 -16.94
N GLU A 66 -7.96 23.77 -17.61
CA GLU A 66 -8.10 22.34 -17.39
C GLU A 66 -6.79 21.64 -17.77
N VAL A 67 -6.03 21.25 -16.75
CA VAL A 67 -4.78 20.54 -16.97
C VAL A 67 -5.14 19.08 -17.28
N MET A 68 -4.80 18.60 -18.49
CA MET A 68 -4.83 17.16 -18.85
C MET A 68 -6.19 16.45 -18.75
N GLY A 69 -7.30 17.13 -19.03
CA GLY A 69 -8.63 16.51 -18.97
C GLY A 69 -9.09 16.13 -17.55
N TRP A 70 -8.48 16.75 -16.52
CA TRP A 70 -8.82 16.49 -15.14
C TRP A 70 -10.10 17.22 -14.75
N THR A 71 -10.95 16.55 -13.97
CA THR A 71 -12.20 17.16 -13.51
C THR A 71 -11.92 18.24 -12.48
N LEU A 72 -12.38 19.46 -12.76
CA LEU A 72 -12.28 20.59 -11.83
C LEU A 72 -13.31 20.45 -10.70
N VAL A 73 -12.85 20.62 -9.46
CA VAL A 73 -13.69 20.68 -8.27
C VAL A 73 -13.51 22.04 -7.63
N GLU A 74 -14.56 22.85 -7.69
CA GLU A 74 -14.53 24.20 -7.14
C GLU A 74 -14.80 24.21 -5.63
N ILE A 75 -13.95 24.92 -4.90
CA ILE A 75 -14.16 25.29 -3.51
C ILE A 75 -14.42 26.79 -3.43
N VAL A 76 -15.64 27.15 -3.00
CA VAL A 76 -15.99 28.55 -2.75
C VAL A 76 -15.17 29.09 -1.58
N LEU A 77 -14.18 29.94 -1.87
CA LEU A 77 -13.32 30.58 -0.89
C LEU A 77 -13.95 31.89 -0.43
N VAL A 78 -14.02 32.09 0.88
CA VAL A 78 -14.30 33.41 1.46
C VAL A 78 -12.97 33.93 2.04
N PRO A 79 -12.48 35.11 1.62
CA PRO A 79 -11.23 35.65 2.14
C PRO A 79 -11.21 35.69 3.68
N GLY A 80 -10.15 35.15 4.27
CA GLY A 80 -10.00 35.00 5.72
C GLY A 80 -10.65 33.74 6.31
N ASP A 81 -11.10 32.79 5.48
CA ASP A 81 -11.61 31.50 5.97
C ASP A 81 -10.58 30.80 6.89
N SER A 82 -11.05 30.40 8.07
CA SER A 82 -10.25 29.58 8.98
C SER A 82 -9.95 28.21 8.38
N ALA A 83 -8.86 27.57 8.84
CA ALA A 83 -8.49 26.22 8.41
C ALA A 83 -9.63 25.17 8.59
N THR A 84 -10.47 25.36 9.62
CA THR A 84 -11.63 24.49 9.88
C THR A 84 -12.77 24.75 8.92
N ALA A 85 -13.03 26.03 8.59
CA ALA A 85 -14.03 26.39 7.58
C ALA A 85 -13.65 25.83 6.20
N LEU A 86 -12.38 25.98 5.81
CA LEU A 86 -11.85 25.39 4.58
C LEU A 86 -11.96 23.86 4.56
N ALA A 87 -11.59 23.19 5.65
CA ALA A 87 -11.74 21.74 5.75
C ALA A 87 -13.20 21.29 5.55
N GLY A 88 -14.17 22.01 6.13
CA GLY A 88 -15.60 21.76 5.93
C GLY A 88 -16.06 21.95 4.48
N LYS A 89 -15.59 23.01 3.82
CA LYS A 89 -15.89 23.29 2.41
C LYS A 89 -15.31 22.22 1.48
N ILE A 90 -14.05 21.84 1.69
CA ILE A 90 -13.39 20.76 0.93
C ILE A 90 -14.12 19.43 1.11
N ALA A 91 -14.48 19.07 2.34
CA ALA A 91 -15.22 17.83 2.60
C ALA A 91 -16.60 17.84 1.93
N THR A 92 -17.29 18.99 1.91
CA THR A 92 -18.59 19.13 1.25
C THR A 92 -18.47 18.96 -0.27
N ALA A 93 -17.51 19.66 -0.90
CA ALA A 93 -17.32 19.60 -2.34
C ALA A 93 -16.90 18.19 -2.82
N LEU A 94 -15.94 17.55 -2.13
CA LEU A 94 -15.56 16.18 -2.45
C LEU A 94 -16.66 15.17 -2.09
N GLY A 95 -17.45 15.44 -1.07
CA GLY A 95 -18.61 14.63 -0.69
C GLY A 95 -19.75 14.67 -1.72
N ALA A 96 -19.85 15.73 -2.51
CA ALA A 96 -20.78 15.80 -3.64
C ALA A 96 -20.43 14.78 -4.74
N LEU A 97 -19.17 14.36 -4.83
CA LEU A 97 -18.68 13.29 -5.69
C LEU A 97 -18.80 11.91 -4.99
N ALA A 98 -19.99 11.61 -4.44
CA ALA A 98 -20.22 10.46 -3.56
C ALA A 98 -19.94 9.08 -4.21
N THR A 99 -19.89 8.99 -5.54
CA THR A 99 -19.52 7.77 -6.27
C THR A 99 -18.00 7.57 -6.37
N LYS A 100 -17.21 8.58 -6.00
CA LYS A 100 -15.76 8.67 -6.20
C LYS A 100 -15.03 8.76 -4.87
N PHE A 101 -15.52 9.63 -3.98
CA PHE A 101 -14.94 9.88 -2.67
C PHE A 101 -15.97 9.83 -1.55
N THR A 102 -15.49 9.49 -0.36
CA THR A 102 -16.13 9.79 0.92
C THR A 102 -15.17 10.70 1.69
N ALA A 103 -15.58 11.95 1.92
CA ALA A 103 -14.77 12.95 2.59
C ALA A 103 -15.41 13.38 3.92
N VAL A 104 -14.62 13.40 4.99
CA VAL A 104 -15.08 13.79 6.33
C VAL A 104 -14.11 14.80 6.93
N ALA A 105 -14.63 15.97 7.32
CA ALA A 105 -13.86 16.99 8.03
C ALA A 105 -13.87 16.74 9.55
N SER A 106 -12.72 16.97 10.19
CA SER A 106 -12.56 16.96 11.64
C SER A 106 -11.54 18.02 12.06
N GLY A 107 -12.03 19.14 12.58
CA GLY A 107 -11.22 20.35 12.78
C GLY A 107 -10.63 20.83 11.46
N ARG A 108 -9.32 21.08 11.42
CA ARG A 108 -8.58 21.46 10.20
C ARG A 108 -8.19 20.28 9.28
N ASN A 109 -8.57 19.05 9.64
CA ASN A 109 -8.21 17.87 8.86
C ASN A 109 -9.38 17.39 8.01
N VAL A 110 -9.11 16.90 6.81
CA VAL A 110 -10.07 16.18 5.98
C VAL A 110 -9.54 14.77 5.73
N THR A 111 -10.34 13.76 6.07
CA THR A 111 -10.06 12.37 5.70
C THR A 111 -10.85 12.05 4.44
N ILE A 112 -10.13 11.73 3.37
CA ILE A 112 -10.66 11.45 2.03
C ILE A 112 -10.43 9.96 1.75
N SER A 113 -11.51 9.21 1.55
CA SER A 113 -11.47 7.79 1.20
C SER A 113 -11.97 7.60 -0.22
N CYS A 114 -11.25 6.88 -1.06
CA CYS A 114 -11.75 6.48 -2.38
C CYS A 114 -12.93 5.50 -2.20
N VAL A 115 -13.93 5.57 -3.07
CA VAL A 115 -15.05 4.62 -3.07
C VAL A 115 -14.64 3.29 -3.69
N ALA A 116 -13.90 3.33 -4.81
CA ALA A 116 -13.32 2.17 -5.46
C ALA A 116 -12.06 1.69 -4.71
N ALA A 117 -11.86 0.37 -4.70
CA ALA A 117 -10.60 -0.23 -4.26
C ALA A 117 -9.52 -0.04 -5.34
N GLY A 118 -8.26 -0.08 -4.92
CA GLY A 118 -7.12 0.08 -5.81
C GLY A 118 -6.26 1.29 -5.48
N TYR A 119 -5.07 1.32 -6.09
CA TYR A 119 -4.10 2.38 -5.91
C TYR A 119 -4.58 3.67 -6.58
N ALA A 120 -4.54 4.77 -5.84
CA ALA A 120 -4.67 6.11 -6.39
C ALA A 120 -3.36 6.87 -6.20
N HIS A 121 -3.04 7.80 -7.10
CA HIS A 121 -1.88 8.65 -6.89
C HIS A 121 -2.02 9.44 -5.57
N PRO A 122 -0.92 9.61 -4.80
CA PRO A 122 -0.97 10.41 -3.58
C PRO A 122 -1.43 11.83 -3.89
N MET A 123 -2.33 12.33 -3.05
CA MET A 123 -2.75 13.72 -3.06
C MET A 123 -1.52 14.59 -2.80
N ARG A 124 -1.41 15.68 -3.56
CA ARG A 124 -0.29 16.60 -3.48
C ARG A 124 -0.75 18.00 -3.86
N ASP A 125 0.06 18.95 -3.46
CA ASP A 125 -0.07 20.33 -3.90
C ASP A 125 0.25 20.46 -5.41
N ALA A 126 -0.11 21.60 -5.99
CA ALA A 126 0.28 21.96 -7.34
C ALA A 126 1.80 21.89 -7.53
N TRP A 127 2.26 21.58 -8.74
CA TRP A 127 3.68 21.47 -9.05
C TRP A 127 4.35 22.85 -9.06
N VAL A 128 3.68 23.80 -9.70
CA VAL A 128 4.14 25.19 -9.84
C VAL A 128 3.96 25.93 -8.52
N ASP A 129 5.05 26.52 -8.00
CA ASP A 129 5.08 27.17 -6.68
C ASP A 129 4.01 28.25 -6.49
N THR A 130 3.68 29.00 -7.54
CA THR A 130 2.66 30.07 -7.48
C THR A 130 1.26 29.51 -7.22
N ASN A 131 0.99 28.28 -7.64
CA ASN A 131 -0.32 27.64 -7.56
C ASN A 131 -0.49 26.83 -6.26
N LYS A 132 0.55 26.76 -5.41
CA LYS A 132 0.58 25.91 -4.23
C LYS A 132 -0.29 26.44 -3.09
N VAL A 133 -1.17 25.58 -2.59
CA VAL A 133 -2.04 25.88 -1.45
C VAL A 133 -1.31 25.80 -0.10
N GLY A 134 -0.21 25.04 -0.01
CA GLY A 134 0.57 24.86 1.23
C GLY A 134 -0.09 23.93 2.25
N PHE A 135 -0.89 22.96 1.78
CA PHE A 135 -1.51 21.96 2.67
C PHE A 135 -0.59 20.77 2.90
N ALA A 136 -0.74 20.12 4.05
CA ALA A 136 -0.02 18.87 4.33
C ALA A 136 -0.87 17.67 3.93
N CYS A 137 -0.39 16.92 2.93
CA CYS A 137 -1.04 15.72 2.41
C CYS A 137 -0.35 14.46 2.92
N ARG A 138 -1.12 13.43 3.30
CA ARG A 138 -0.58 12.14 3.76
C ARG A 138 -1.48 10.98 3.37
N VAL A 139 -0.90 9.92 2.82
CA VAL A 139 -1.59 8.63 2.66
C VAL A 139 -1.63 7.93 4.02
N MET A 140 -2.83 7.60 4.49
CA MET A 140 -3.07 6.89 5.75
C MET A 140 -3.19 5.39 5.53
N VAL A 141 -3.88 4.99 4.47
CA VAL A 141 -4.02 3.61 4.01
C VAL A 141 -3.78 3.61 2.51
N LEU A 142 -2.81 2.82 2.07
CA LEU A 142 -2.54 2.64 0.65
C LEU A 142 -3.65 1.78 0.02
N GLY A 143 -4.23 2.23 -1.08
CA GLY A 143 -5.18 1.43 -1.82
C GLY A 143 -4.45 0.37 -2.65
N PHE A 144 -5.07 -0.80 -2.76
CA PHE A 144 -4.52 -1.92 -3.51
C PHE A 144 -5.65 -2.78 -4.07
N THR A 145 -5.42 -3.42 -5.20
CA THR A 145 -6.35 -4.37 -5.81
C THR A 145 -5.70 -5.73 -5.76
N GLU A 146 -6.46 -6.75 -5.40
CA GLU A 146 -5.96 -8.12 -5.44
C GLU A 146 -5.50 -8.47 -6.86
N VAL A 147 -4.27 -8.95 -6.98
CA VAL A 147 -3.70 -9.27 -8.29
C VAL A 147 -2.80 -10.49 -8.22
N SER A 148 -2.87 -11.34 -9.25
CA SER A 148 -1.89 -12.40 -9.44
C SER A 148 -0.50 -11.79 -9.68
N ALA A 149 0.51 -12.34 -9.03
CA ALA A 149 1.89 -11.89 -9.11
C ALA A 149 2.53 -12.22 -10.48
N GLY A 150 1.83 -12.93 -11.36
CA GLY A 150 2.35 -13.38 -12.65
C GLY A 150 3.25 -14.61 -12.52
N ALA A 151 4.11 -14.83 -13.51
CA ALA A 151 5.08 -15.91 -13.47
C ALA A 151 6.18 -15.66 -12.42
N ILE A 152 6.41 -16.65 -11.57
CA ILE A 152 7.45 -16.63 -10.55
C ILE A 152 8.57 -17.54 -11.00
N LYS A 153 9.79 -17.03 -10.91
CA LYS A 153 11.00 -17.80 -11.19
C LYS A 153 11.50 -18.44 -9.88
N ASP A 154 12.01 -19.66 -9.99
CA ASP A 154 12.66 -20.40 -8.91
C ASP A 154 11.73 -20.72 -7.72
N THR A 155 12.32 -21.06 -6.58
CA THR A 155 11.59 -21.54 -5.38
C THR A 155 10.99 -20.38 -4.58
N ILE A 156 9.74 -20.55 -4.14
CA ILE A 156 9.11 -19.69 -3.13
C ILE A 156 9.53 -20.19 -1.74
N GLU A 157 10.20 -19.34 -0.95
CA GLU A 157 10.71 -19.73 0.37
C GLU A 157 10.06 -18.93 1.50
N ILE A 158 9.52 -19.62 2.51
CA ILE A 158 9.14 -19.04 3.79
C ILE A 158 10.20 -19.43 4.82
N SER A 159 10.85 -18.43 5.43
CA SER A 159 11.95 -18.60 6.39
C SER A 159 11.68 -17.79 7.67
N GLY A 160 12.53 -17.94 8.69
CA GLY A 160 12.46 -17.14 9.93
C GLY A 160 11.41 -17.63 10.94
N MET A 161 11.00 -18.90 10.87
CA MET A 161 10.08 -19.53 11.83
C MET A 161 10.79 -20.10 13.06
N THR A 162 12.09 -19.84 13.23
CA THR A 162 12.88 -20.38 14.34
C THR A 162 12.48 -19.70 15.66
N PRO A 163 12.10 -20.45 16.70
CA PRO A 163 11.81 -19.89 18.02
C PRO A 163 13.09 -19.35 18.67
N LYS A 164 13.02 -18.13 19.21
CA LYS A 164 14.07 -17.56 20.06
C LYS A 164 13.92 -18.13 21.45
N VAL A 165 14.82 -19.03 21.81
CA VAL A 165 14.87 -19.64 23.13
C VAL A 165 15.78 -18.83 24.06
N LYS A 166 15.33 -18.63 25.30
CA LYS A 166 16.18 -18.15 26.39
C LYS A 166 16.38 -19.31 27.37
N PRO A 167 17.62 -19.74 27.62
CA PRO A 167 17.86 -20.82 28.57
C PRO A 167 17.56 -20.34 29.99
N ILE A 168 16.85 -21.17 30.77
CA ILE A 168 16.72 -21.00 32.22
C ILE A 168 17.92 -21.69 32.86
N THR A 169 18.82 -20.91 33.44
CA THR A 169 19.95 -21.41 34.23
C THR A 169 19.69 -21.23 35.72
N THR A 170 20.07 -22.21 36.54
CA THR A 170 20.01 -22.11 38.01
C THR A 170 21.42 -21.96 38.59
N HIS A 171 21.56 -21.13 39.63
CA HIS A 171 22.84 -20.82 40.26
C HIS A 171 23.41 -21.94 41.15
N ALA A 172 22.72 -23.08 41.30
CA ALA A 172 23.08 -24.10 42.28
C ALA A 172 24.07 -25.17 41.77
N THR A 173 24.29 -25.30 40.46
CA THR A 173 25.21 -26.32 39.92
C THR A 173 26.16 -25.85 38.83
N GLY A 174 25.93 -24.72 38.17
CA GLY A 174 26.75 -24.32 37.01
C GLY A 174 26.56 -25.27 35.83
N GLU A 175 26.25 -24.73 34.66
CA GLU A 175 26.29 -25.47 33.38
C GLU A 175 25.29 -26.63 33.16
N THR A 176 24.12 -26.62 33.81
CA THR A 176 23.01 -27.49 33.38
C THR A 176 21.79 -26.66 33.01
N GLU A 177 21.46 -26.63 31.71
CA GLU A 177 20.22 -26.03 31.19
C GLU A 177 19.03 -26.84 31.72
N GLN A 178 18.19 -26.24 32.57
CA GLN A 178 16.99 -26.92 33.10
C GLN A 178 15.80 -26.85 32.14
N GLY A 179 15.87 -25.98 31.13
CA GLY A 179 14.83 -25.83 30.12
C GLY A 179 14.96 -24.52 29.36
N GLU A 180 14.23 -24.45 28.24
CA GLU A 180 14.20 -23.30 27.35
C GLU A 180 12.82 -22.64 27.40
N VAL A 181 12.79 -21.32 27.54
CA VAL A 181 11.56 -20.54 27.36
C VAL A 181 11.62 -19.88 25.99
N ILE A 182 10.59 -20.11 25.18
CA ILE A 182 10.41 -19.40 23.91
C ILE A 182 10.07 -17.94 24.25
N THR A 183 11.01 -17.05 24.00
CA THR A 183 10.87 -15.60 24.24
C THR A 183 10.40 -14.83 23.02
N GLY A 184 10.33 -15.49 21.86
CA GLY A 184 9.83 -14.94 20.60
C GLY A 184 10.11 -15.88 19.45
N PHE A 185 9.93 -15.38 18.23
CA PHE A 185 10.36 -16.04 17.00
C PHE A 185 11.27 -15.08 16.25
N ASP A 186 12.16 -15.61 15.40
CA ASP A 186 12.73 -14.79 14.34
C ASP A 186 11.62 -14.19 13.48
N LYS A 187 11.93 -13.07 12.82
CA LYS A 187 10.94 -12.40 12.00
C LYS A 187 10.71 -13.25 10.74
N PRO A 188 9.51 -13.79 10.50
CA PRO A 188 9.29 -14.60 9.32
C PRO A 188 9.47 -13.76 8.06
N SER A 189 9.99 -14.38 7.01
CA SER A 189 10.16 -13.73 5.71
C SER A 189 9.76 -14.66 4.57
N LEU A 190 9.18 -14.09 3.51
CA LEU A 190 8.80 -14.77 2.28
C LEU A 190 9.67 -14.21 1.16
N LYS A 191 10.31 -15.06 0.35
CA LYS A 191 11.16 -14.66 -0.77
C LYS A 191 10.69 -15.31 -2.08
N PHE A 192 10.65 -14.53 -3.14
CA PHE A 192 10.35 -14.99 -4.51
C PHE A 192 10.83 -13.97 -5.55
N ASN A 193 11.02 -14.44 -6.80
CA ASN A 193 11.52 -13.63 -7.91
C ASN A 193 10.44 -13.44 -8.99
N PHE A 194 10.14 -12.20 -9.34
CA PHE A 194 9.24 -11.90 -10.47
C PHE A 194 9.97 -12.07 -11.80
N TYR A 195 9.29 -12.73 -12.77
CA TYR A 195 9.83 -12.96 -14.12
C TYR A 195 9.23 -12.03 -15.19
N GLU A 196 8.08 -11.41 -14.95
CA GLU A 196 7.40 -10.56 -15.94
C GLU A 196 7.63 -9.06 -15.69
N PHE A 197 7.99 -8.33 -16.75
CA PHE A 197 8.41 -6.92 -16.75
C PHE A 197 7.50 -6.04 -17.62
N ASP A 198 6.18 -6.09 -17.42
CA ASP A 198 5.37 -4.98 -17.91
C ASP A 198 5.56 -3.75 -17.00
N ALA A 199 5.33 -2.55 -17.55
CA ALA A 199 5.46 -1.31 -16.79
C ALA A 199 4.53 -1.29 -15.56
N GLU A 200 3.41 -2.01 -15.62
CA GLU A 200 2.47 -2.13 -14.51
C GLU A 200 2.97 -3.04 -13.37
N ALA A 201 3.66 -4.13 -13.65
CA ALA A 201 4.26 -5.02 -12.64
C ALA A 201 5.40 -4.31 -11.92
N ILE A 202 6.23 -3.55 -12.65
CA ILE A 202 7.27 -2.69 -12.04
C ILE A 202 6.61 -1.63 -11.15
N LYS A 203 5.55 -0.97 -11.63
CA LYS A 203 4.78 0.00 -10.84
C LYS A 203 4.25 -0.64 -9.56
N ARG A 204 3.67 -1.83 -9.65
CA ARG A 204 3.15 -2.60 -8.50
C ARG A 204 4.27 -2.95 -7.53
N ALA A 205 5.38 -3.51 -8.00
CA ALA A 205 6.53 -3.87 -7.16
C ALA A 205 7.11 -2.66 -6.42
N MET A 206 7.20 -1.50 -7.10
CA MET A 206 7.65 -0.24 -6.49
C MET A 206 6.67 0.25 -5.43
N ILE A 207 5.37 0.28 -5.72
CA ILE A 207 4.33 0.71 -4.77
C ILE A 207 4.34 -0.17 -3.52
N ILE A 208 4.45 -1.49 -3.70
CA ILE A 208 4.44 -2.48 -2.62
C ILE A 208 5.72 -2.38 -1.77
N SER A 209 6.86 -2.04 -2.37
CA SER A 209 8.14 -1.83 -1.66
C SER A 209 8.29 -0.44 -1.02
N GLY A 210 7.30 0.44 -1.17
CA GLY A 210 7.30 1.77 -0.55
C GLY A 210 7.85 2.89 -1.45
N GLY A 211 8.10 2.60 -2.73
CA GLY A 211 8.30 3.60 -3.77
C GLY A 211 7.05 4.45 -3.96
N GLN A 212 7.24 5.64 -4.54
CA GLN A 212 6.15 6.57 -4.84
C GLN A 212 6.00 6.75 -6.33
N THR A 213 4.77 7.08 -6.74
CA THR A 213 4.49 7.47 -8.12
C THR A 213 3.95 8.89 -8.13
N VAL A 214 4.30 9.62 -9.17
CA VAL A 214 3.88 10.99 -9.39
C VAL A 214 3.38 11.09 -10.82
N LEU A 215 2.23 11.74 -10.99
CA LEU A 215 1.72 12.15 -12.28
C LEU A 215 2.09 13.63 -12.49
N PRO A 216 3.03 13.95 -13.41
CA PRO A 216 3.40 15.32 -13.73
C PRO A 216 2.23 16.17 -14.27
N GLU A 217 2.35 17.50 -14.19
CA GLU A 217 1.34 18.47 -14.64
C GLU A 217 1.60 18.96 -16.07
N ILE A 218 1.84 18.04 -17.00
CA ILE A 218 2.09 18.36 -18.41
C ILE A 218 1.28 17.42 -19.31
N GLU A 219 0.81 17.94 -20.44
CA GLU A 219 0.10 17.13 -21.44
C GLU A 219 0.96 15.93 -21.88
N ASP A 220 0.32 14.78 -22.07
CA ASP A 220 0.95 13.48 -22.41
C ASP A 220 2.01 12.96 -21.42
N ALA A 221 2.01 13.46 -20.18
CA ALA A 221 2.92 12.97 -19.15
C ALA A 221 2.73 11.48 -18.86
N GLN A 222 3.85 10.74 -18.86
CA GLN A 222 3.88 9.40 -18.29
C GLN A 222 4.01 9.45 -16.76
N VAL A 223 3.41 8.48 -16.08
CA VAL A 223 3.56 8.30 -14.63
C VAL A 223 5.03 8.07 -14.31
N LEU A 224 5.61 8.95 -13.50
CA LEU A 224 6.95 8.80 -12.98
C LEU A 224 6.92 7.94 -11.71
N MET A 225 7.92 7.08 -11.56
CA MET A 225 8.07 6.18 -10.42
C MET A 225 9.47 6.34 -9.84
N GLY A 226 9.60 6.34 -8.52
CA GLY A 226 10.91 6.47 -7.90
C GLY A 226 10.90 6.27 -6.39
N HIS A 227 12.10 6.25 -5.82
CA HIS A 227 12.31 6.20 -4.39
C HIS A 227 12.77 7.58 -3.91
N GLY A 228 12.00 8.19 -3.02
CA GLY A 228 12.28 9.52 -2.48
C GLY A 228 12.22 9.54 -0.95
N THR A 229 12.48 10.71 -0.38
CA THR A 229 12.47 10.92 1.07
C THR A 229 11.07 11.06 1.66
N ALA A 230 10.04 11.20 0.81
CA ALA A 230 8.65 11.39 1.24
C ALA A 230 8.08 10.25 2.12
N ALA A 231 8.66 9.04 2.03
CA ALA A 231 8.29 7.90 2.86
C ALA A 231 9.18 7.75 4.12
N MET A 232 10.23 8.55 4.29
CA MET A 232 11.15 8.46 5.43
C MET A 232 10.45 8.81 6.74
N GLY A 233 10.61 7.97 7.77
CA GLY A 233 9.93 8.11 9.05
C GLY A 233 8.46 7.69 9.05
N GLY A 234 7.93 7.21 7.92
CA GLY A 234 6.58 6.66 7.81
C GLY A 234 6.50 5.19 8.22
N SER A 235 5.28 4.70 8.44
CA SER A 235 5.01 3.27 8.58
C SER A 235 5.27 2.56 7.25
N LYS A 236 5.88 1.38 7.29
CA LYS A 236 6.06 0.55 6.08
C LYS A 236 4.69 0.15 5.53
N THR A 237 4.56 0.20 4.21
CA THR A 237 3.42 -0.40 3.50
C THR A 237 3.41 -1.90 3.76
N THR A 238 2.26 -2.43 4.17
CA THR A 238 2.05 -3.87 4.34
C THR A 238 0.92 -4.31 3.44
N VAL A 239 1.11 -5.42 2.73
CA VAL A 239 0.06 -6.07 1.94
C VAL A 239 -0.09 -7.53 2.39
N LYS A 240 -1.27 -8.10 2.14
CA LYS A 240 -1.52 -9.52 2.34
C LYS A 240 -0.89 -10.31 1.19
N VAL A 241 -0.48 -11.54 1.45
CA VAL A 241 0.01 -12.46 0.42
C VAL A 241 -0.75 -13.77 0.55
N LYS A 242 -1.25 -14.29 -0.58
CA LYS A 242 -1.89 -15.60 -0.64
C LYS A 242 -1.10 -16.48 -1.61
N LEU A 243 -0.78 -17.70 -1.21
CA LEU A 243 -0.25 -18.72 -2.10
C LEU A 243 -1.37 -19.72 -2.34
N HIS A 244 -1.79 -19.86 -3.59
CA HIS A 244 -2.85 -20.78 -4.00
C HIS A 244 -2.27 -21.86 -4.90
N PRO A 245 -2.53 -23.15 -4.64
CA PRO A 245 -2.07 -24.21 -5.53
C PRO A 245 -2.65 -24.12 -6.94
N VAL A 246 -1.83 -24.29 -7.97
CA VAL A 246 -2.28 -24.15 -9.38
C VAL A 246 -3.20 -25.30 -9.81
N ASP A 247 -3.17 -26.43 -9.12
CA ASP A 247 -4.00 -27.60 -9.41
C ASP A 247 -5.40 -27.55 -8.80
N LEU A 248 -5.67 -26.58 -7.93
CA LEU A 248 -6.97 -26.34 -7.34
C LEU A 248 -7.73 -25.26 -8.11
N ASP A 249 -9.06 -25.30 -8.02
CA ASP A 249 -9.91 -24.24 -8.55
C ASP A 249 -9.83 -22.99 -7.67
N ASP A 250 -9.99 -21.80 -8.25
CA ASP A 250 -9.93 -20.52 -7.53
C ASP A 250 -10.95 -20.42 -6.37
N ALA A 251 -12.04 -21.20 -6.42
CA ALA A 251 -13.01 -21.31 -5.34
C ALA A 251 -12.57 -22.26 -4.21
N ASP A 252 -11.69 -23.23 -4.47
CA ASP A 252 -11.19 -24.18 -3.47
C ASP A 252 -9.97 -23.61 -2.73
N ARG A 253 -10.24 -22.94 -1.62
CA ARG A 253 -9.22 -22.30 -0.78
C ARG A 253 -8.73 -23.18 0.36
N SER A 254 -9.02 -24.48 0.32
CA SER A 254 -8.70 -25.43 1.40
C SER A 254 -7.20 -25.57 1.70
N MET A 255 -6.34 -25.17 0.75
CA MET A 255 -4.88 -25.24 0.87
C MET A 255 -4.18 -23.89 0.69
N ASP A 256 -4.92 -22.77 0.80
CA ASP A 256 -4.35 -21.44 0.66
C ASP A 256 -3.41 -21.11 1.81
N TRP A 257 -2.19 -20.70 1.50
CA TRP A 257 -1.29 -20.10 2.49
C TRP A 257 -1.52 -18.60 2.51
N THR A 258 -2.10 -18.09 3.59
CA THR A 258 -2.39 -16.67 3.76
C THR A 258 -1.44 -16.04 4.76
N VAL A 259 -0.61 -15.11 4.30
CA VAL A 259 0.21 -14.22 5.12
C VAL A 259 -0.53 -12.90 5.28
N TRP A 260 -0.89 -12.53 6.51
CA TRP A 260 -1.81 -11.40 6.75
C TRP A 260 -1.20 -10.04 6.48
N LYS A 261 0.07 -9.85 6.88
CA LYS A 261 0.79 -8.59 6.75
C LYS A 261 2.24 -8.84 6.39
N ALA A 262 2.60 -8.51 5.15
CA ALA A 262 3.96 -8.56 4.65
C ALA A 262 4.38 -7.17 4.13
N ALA A 263 5.54 -6.67 4.55
CA ALA A 263 6.17 -5.49 3.95
C ALA A 263 7.29 -5.94 3.02
N PHE A 264 7.25 -5.45 1.80
CA PHE A 264 8.14 -5.87 0.75
C PHE A 264 9.36 -4.96 0.65
N ALA A 265 10.47 -5.54 0.23
CA ALA A 265 11.65 -4.83 -0.20
C ALA A 265 12.04 -5.39 -1.57
N VAL A 266 12.24 -4.50 -2.53
CA VAL A 266 12.93 -4.86 -3.78
C VAL A 266 14.41 -4.79 -3.49
N ASP A 267 15.11 -5.91 -3.65
CA ASP A 267 16.51 -6.02 -3.26
C ASP A 267 17.45 -5.37 -4.30
N SER A 268 17.16 -5.54 -5.60
CA SER A 268 17.93 -4.94 -6.69
C SER A 268 17.15 -4.88 -8.00
N PHE A 269 17.47 -3.90 -8.86
CA PHE A 269 17.11 -3.93 -10.28
C PHE A 269 18.34 -4.30 -11.10
N LYS A 270 18.28 -5.42 -11.82
CA LYS A 270 19.36 -5.85 -12.72
C LYS A 270 18.93 -5.67 -14.16
N PHE A 271 19.73 -4.94 -14.92
CA PHE A 271 19.55 -4.78 -16.36
C PHE A 271 20.68 -5.53 -17.06
N SER A 272 20.32 -6.47 -17.93
CA SER A 272 21.28 -7.27 -18.70
C SER A 272 20.84 -7.36 -20.14
N GLY A 273 21.81 -7.29 -21.07
CA GLY A 273 21.58 -7.56 -22.49
C GLY A 273 21.67 -9.04 -22.84
N THR A 274 22.02 -9.90 -21.88
CA THR A 274 22.30 -11.33 -22.10
C THR A 274 21.47 -12.24 -21.19
N GLU A 275 20.92 -11.71 -20.10
CA GLU A 275 20.07 -12.45 -19.16
C GLU A 275 18.72 -11.76 -19.09
N PHE A 276 17.66 -12.56 -18.88
CA PHE A 276 16.37 -11.99 -18.53
C PHE A 276 16.51 -11.22 -17.21
N ALA A 277 16.00 -9.99 -17.19
CA ALA A 277 15.91 -9.24 -15.95
C ALA A 277 15.10 -10.05 -14.92
N ASP A 278 15.40 -9.91 -13.63
CA ASP A 278 14.62 -10.44 -12.53
C ASP A 278 14.48 -9.37 -11.43
N ILE A 279 13.35 -9.38 -10.72
CA ILE A 279 13.14 -8.50 -9.56
C ILE A 279 13.08 -9.41 -8.32
N PRO A 280 14.19 -9.57 -7.60
CA PRO A 280 14.20 -10.28 -6.34
C PRO A 280 13.46 -9.46 -5.29
N VAL A 281 12.51 -10.11 -4.63
CA VAL A 281 11.64 -9.47 -3.66
C VAL A 281 11.61 -10.25 -2.36
N THR A 282 11.95 -9.55 -1.28
CA THR A 282 11.90 -10.08 0.08
C THR A 282 10.73 -9.45 0.85
N ALA A 283 9.77 -10.27 1.26
CA ALA A 283 8.63 -9.86 2.08
C ALA A 283 8.89 -10.18 3.56
N SER A 284 9.01 -9.15 4.38
CA SER A 284 9.05 -9.24 5.85
C SER A 284 7.63 -9.42 6.42
N VAL A 285 7.37 -10.49 7.18
CA VAL A 285 6.06 -10.73 7.79
C VAL A 285 5.94 -10.05 9.16
N TYR A 286 4.76 -9.52 9.47
CA TYR A 286 4.41 -8.88 10.75
C TYR A 286 3.14 -9.49 11.33
N PRO A 287 2.97 -9.49 12.67
CA PRO A 287 1.76 -10.02 13.28
C PRO A 287 0.56 -9.11 12.99
N ASP A 288 -0.58 -9.71 12.61
CA ASP A 288 -1.86 -9.02 12.60
C ASP A 288 -2.60 -9.22 13.93
N ASN A 289 -2.55 -8.19 14.78
CA ASN A 289 -3.21 -8.19 16.09
C ASN A 289 -4.74 -8.33 16.04
N LYS A 290 -5.36 -8.20 14.85
CA LYS A 290 -6.79 -8.45 14.66
C LYS A 290 -7.13 -9.93 14.49
N LYS A 291 -6.14 -10.79 14.22
CA LYS A 291 -6.31 -12.23 14.03
C LYS A 291 -6.08 -13.00 15.34
N PRO A 292 -6.62 -14.22 15.46
CA PRO A 292 -6.35 -15.09 16.61
C PRO A 292 -4.86 -15.30 16.83
N LYS A 293 -4.40 -15.19 18.08
CA LYS A 293 -2.97 -15.29 18.48
C LYS A 293 -2.20 -16.46 17.83
N PRO A 294 -2.76 -17.68 17.71
CA PRO A 294 -2.04 -18.82 17.14
C PRO A 294 -1.65 -18.66 15.67
N ILE A 295 -2.34 -17.79 14.92
CA ILE A 295 -2.22 -17.67 13.46
C ILE A 295 -1.92 -16.23 13.04
N GLN A 296 -1.33 -15.39 13.90
CA GLN A 296 -1.16 -13.95 13.60
C GLN A 296 -0.18 -13.62 12.49
N PHE A 297 0.71 -14.55 12.11
CA PHE A 297 1.68 -14.35 11.03
C PHE A 297 1.16 -14.90 9.70
N PHE A 298 0.67 -16.13 9.71
CA PHE A 298 0.05 -16.78 8.55
C PHE A 298 -0.96 -17.85 9.01
N ALA A 299 -1.80 -18.29 8.07
CA ALA A 299 -2.67 -19.44 8.21
C ALA A 299 -2.63 -20.27 6.92
N ILE A 300 -2.96 -21.55 7.05
CA ILE A 300 -3.16 -22.47 5.92
C ILE A 300 -4.61 -22.92 5.94
N GLY A 301 -5.30 -22.82 4.81
CA GLY A 301 -6.69 -23.22 4.61
C GLY A 301 -7.63 -22.07 4.30
N ASP A 302 -8.93 -22.37 4.23
CA ASP A 302 -9.94 -21.39 3.82
C ASP A 302 -10.24 -20.38 4.95
N VAL A 303 -9.44 -19.32 4.95
CA VAL A 303 -9.57 -18.20 5.88
C VAL A 303 -10.88 -17.43 5.70
N VAL A 304 -11.49 -17.47 4.51
CA VAL A 304 -12.74 -16.75 4.24
C VAL A 304 -13.92 -17.51 4.84
N ALA A 305 -13.99 -18.83 4.64
CA ALA A 305 -14.99 -19.67 5.31
C ALA A 305 -14.84 -19.63 6.84
N ALA A 306 -13.62 -19.45 7.34
CA ALA A 306 -13.35 -19.26 8.77
C ALA A 306 -13.77 -17.88 9.32
N GLY A 307 -14.20 -16.94 8.47
CA GLY A 307 -14.57 -15.59 8.86
C GLY A 307 -13.39 -14.73 9.32
N LEU A 308 -12.18 -15.03 8.83
CA LEU A 308 -10.93 -14.37 9.23
C LEU A 308 -10.50 -13.28 8.26
#